data_AF-A0A5C1AZD7-F1
#
_entry.id   AF-A0A5C1AZD7-F1
#
_cell.length_a   1.000
_cell.length_b   1.000
_cell.length_c   1.000
_cell.angle_alpha   90.00
_cell.angle_beta   90.00
_cell.angle_gamma   90.00
#
_symmetry.space_group_name_H-M   'P 1'
#
loop_
_entity.id
_entity.type
_entity.pdbx_description
1 polymer ?
#
loop_
_entity_poly.entity_id
_entity_poly.type
_entity_poly.pdbx_seq_one_letter_code
_entity_poly.pdbx_strand_id
1 'polypeptide(L)'
;MSPARIIILVVALAAGLGAALLVQQPSQAPAPAAKVEQAPTVPVLVAASDIPVGNTVTANDLRWLTWPIGGVPGGVIRKDEAPEAEKEIIGQVARYAILGAEPIRREKLIRTDGTGFLSAVLPSGMRAVAISTDSRGANTAGGFILPNDRVDVVSTTRGDPDGGNQSYASETILRNIRVLAIGQNVQERNGEKVVVGETATLEVDPGQVAILAQAQKSGTLSLALRSLKDANEPAPPSSADSALTLVRYGVITKSVKP
;
A
#
# COMPACT_ATOMS: atom_id res chain seq x y z
N MET A 1 60.41 -10.47 -79.77
CA MET A 1 60.04 -10.01 -78.41
C MET A 1 61.34 -9.79 -77.63
N SER A 2 61.53 -8.64 -76.97
CA SER A 2 62.75 -8.45 -76.18
C SER A 2 62.76 -9.42 -74.98
N PRO A 3 63.92 -9.98 -74.59
CA PRO A 3 64.00 -10.93 -73.48
C PRO A 3 63.46 -10.33 -72.17
N ALA A 4 63.63 -9.01 -71.97
CA ALA A 4 63.06 -8.28 -70.84
C ALA A 4 61.52 -8.33 -70.80
N ARG A 5 60.82 -8.26 -71.95
CA ARG A 5 59.36 -8.36 -71.99
C ARG A 5 58.86 -9.75 -71.62
N ILE A 6 59.60 -10.80 -71.99
CA ILE A 6 59.25 -12.19 -71.64
C ILE A 6 59.38 -12.39 -70.12
N ILE A 7 60.46 -11.89 -69.51
CA ILE A 7 60.68 -11.99 -68.06
C ILE A 7 59.56 -11.27 -67.29
N ILE A 8 59.19 -10.06 -67.70
CA ILE A 8 58.12 -9.29 -67.05
C ILE A 8 56.78 -10.03 -67.15
N LEU A 9 56.49 -10.65 -68.29
CA LEU A 9 55.24 -11.36 -68.52
C LEU A 9 55.14 -12.62 -67.66
N VAL A 10 56.24 -13.35 -67.45
CA VAL A 10 56.31 -14.52 -66.57
C VAL A 10 56.12 -14.12 -65.10
N VAL A 11 56.76 -13.04 -64.65
CA VAL A 11 56.62 -12.55 -63.27
C VAL A 11 55.19 -12.07 -63.00
N ALA A 12 54.57 -11.37 -63.95
CA ALA A 12 53.17 -10.94 -63.84
C ALA A 12 52.21 -12.13 -63.75
N LEU A 13 52.45 -13.18 -64.53
CA LEU A 13 51.65 -14.41 -64.51
C LEU A 13 51.79 -15.17 -63.18
N ALA A 14 53.01 -15.28 -62.66
CA ALA A 14 53.27 -15.91 -61.36
C ALA A 14 52.63 -15.13 -60.20
N ALA A 15 52.74 -13.79 -60.21
CA ALA A 15 52.11 -12.94 -59.22
C ALA A 15 50.57 -13.02 -59.28
N GLY A 16 50.00 -13.05 -60.48
CA GLY A 16 48.56 -13.21 -60.70
C GLY A 16 48.04 -14.55 -60.19
N LEU A 17 48.75 -15.65 -60.48
CA LEU A 17 48.41 -16.97 -59.93
C LEU A 17 48.53 -17.02 -58.40
N GLY A 18 49.57 -16.40 -57.84
CA GLY A 18 49.77 -16.33 -56.39
C GLY A 18 48.62 -15.62 -55.67
N ALA A 19 48.19 -14.47 -56.20
CA ALA A 19 47.06 -13.73 -55.66
C ALA A 19 45.74 -14.50 -55.80
N ALA A 20 45.51 -15.17 -56.93
CA ALA A 20 44.31 -15.98 -57.16
C ALA A 20 44.20 -17.16 -56.20
N LEU A 21 45.33 -17.78 -55.83
CA LEU A 21 45.37 -18.87 -54.85
C LEU A 21 45.12 -18.37 -53.41
N LEU A 22 45.57 -17.16 -53.07
CA LEU A 22 45.32 -16.57 -51.76
C LEU A 22 43.85 -16.16 -51.56
N VAL A 23 43.19 -15.66 -52.61
CA VAL A 23 41.76 -15.30 -52.56
C VAL A 23 40.85 -16.54 -52.48
N GLN A 24 41.33 -17.70 -52.93
CA GLN A 24 40.61 -18.97 -52.81
C GLN A 24 40.69 -19.62 -51.42
N GLN A 25 41.43 -19.03 -50.47
CA GLN A 25 41.32 -19.49 -49.09
C GLN A 25 39.90 -19.23 -48.61
N PRO A 26 39.15 -20.28 -48.19
CA PRO A 26 37.79 -20.11 -47.74
C PRO A 26 37.82 -19.17 -46.54
N SER A 27 37.20 -18.00 -46.68
CA SER A 27 36.96 -17.08 -45.58
C SER A 27 36.40 -17.89 -44.43
N GLN A 28 37.11 -17.93 -43.30
CA GLN A 28 36.60 -18.54 -42.08
C GLN A 28 35.24 -17.92 -41.82
N ALA A 29 34.18 -18.69 -42.05
CA ALA A 29 32.83 -18.24 -41.74
C ALA A 29 32.85 -17.83 -40.27
N PRO A 30 32.27 -16.68 -39.90
CA PRO A 30 32.15 -16.29 -38.49
C PRO A 30 31.58 -17.49 -37.75
N ALA A 31 32.27 -17.93 -36.69
CA ALA A 31 31.81 -19.04 -35.87
C ALA A 31 30.32 -18.81 -35.57
N PRO A 32 29.44 -19.81 -35.74
CA PRO A 32 28.03 -19.64 -35.47
C PRO A 32 27.91 -19.06 -34.07
N ALA A 33 27.32 -17.85 -33.97
CA ALA A 33 27.12 -17.18 -32.70
C ALA A 33 26.53 -18.20 -31.73
N ALA A 34 27.23 -18.45 -30.62
CA ALA A 34 26.80 -19.40 -29.61
C ALA A 34 25.34 -19.10 -29.27
N LYS A 35 24.44 -20.06 -29.55
CA LYS A 35 23.05 -19.97 -29.10
C LYS A 35 23.11 -19.83 -27.59
N VAL A 36 22.85 -18.62 -27.10
CA VAL A 36 22.68 -18.36 -25.68
C VAL A 36 21.50 -19.22 -25.26
N GLU A 37 21.78 -20.29 -24.52
CA GLU A 37 20.77 -21.16 -23.93
C GLU A 37 19.85 -20.25 -23.10
N GLN A 38 18.58 -20.14 -23.51
CA GLN A 38 17.62 -19.30 -22.80
C GLN A 38 17.48 -19.85 -21.39
N ALA A 39 17.92 -19.08 -20.40
CA ALA A 39 17.79 -19.45 -19.01
C ALA A 39 16.33 -19.83 -18.71
N PRO A 40 16.08 -20.90 -17.93
CA PRO A 40 14.73 -21.33 -17.62
C PRO A 40 13.92 -20.17 -17.05
N THR A 41 12.72 -19.96 -17.57
CA THR A 41 11.83 -18.87 -17.18
C THR A 41 10.57 -19.38 -16.50
N VAL A 42 10.00 -18.59 -15.59
CA VAL A 42 8.72 -18.85 -14.93
C VAL A 42 7.79 -17.64 -15.06
N PRO A 43 6.49 -17.82 -15.32
CA PRO A 43 5.54 -16.71 -15.31
C PRO A 43 5.25 -16.25 -13.87
N VAL A 44 5.44 -14.96 -13.63
CA VAL A 44 5.17 -14.28 -12.35
C VAL A 44 3.97 -13.35 -12.53
N LEU A 45 3.07 -13.31 -11.55
CA LEU A 45 1.93 -12.41 -11.57
C LEU A 45 2.39 -10.99 -11.23
N VAL A 46 2.16 -10.04 -12.13
CA VAL A 46 2.53 -8.64 -11.97
C VAL A 46 1.32 -7.74 -12.19
N ALA A 47 1.41 -6.51 -11.69
CA ALA A 47 0.46 -5.45 -12.00
C ALA A 47 0.56 -5.07 -13.49
N ALA A 48 -0.58 -4.99 -14.17
CA ALA A 48 -0.67 -4.52 -15.55
C ALA A 48 -0.59 -2.99 -15.63
N SER A 49 -1.12 -2.30 -14.63
CA SER A 49 -1.14 -0.84 -14.44
C SER A 49 -0.96 -0.48 -12.96
N ASP A 50 -0.78 0.80 -12.67
CA ASP A 50 -0.72 1.27 -11.28
C ASP A 50 -2.05 1.00 -10.57
N ILE A 51 -1.98 0.38 -9.39
CA ILE A 51 -3.11 0.10 -8.50
C ILE A 51 -2.93 0.99 -7.25
N PRO A 52 -3.72 2.06 -7.10
CA PRO A 52 -3.71 2.89 -5.92
C PRO A 52 -4.11 2.12 -4.67
N VAL A 53 -3.62 2.59 -3.51
CA VAL A 53 -4.09 2.13 -2.21
C VAL A 53 -5.60 2.32 -2.06
N GLY A 54 -6.29 1.31 -1.51
CA GLY A 54 -7.74 1.32 -1.33
C GLY A 54 -8.54 0.87 -2.55
N ASN A 55 -7.91 0.72 -3.73
CA ASN A 55 -8.59 0.22 -4.92
C ASN A 55 -8.75 -1.30 -4.89
N THR A 56 -9.89 -1.77 -5.39
CA THR A 56 -10.14 -3.20 -5.62
C THR A 56 -9.40 -3.68 -6.86
N VAL A 57 -8.68 -4.78 -6.74
CA VAL A 57 -7.97 -5.43 -7.84
C VAL A 57 -8.96 -6.09 -8.78
N THR A 58 -8.87 -5.76 -10.07
CA THR A 58 -9.67 -6.34 -11.14
C THR A 58 -8.80 -7.22 -12.04
N ALA A 59 -9.44 -8.00 -12.93
CA ALA A 59 -8.72 -8.83 -13.90
C ALA A 59 -7.83 -8.00 -14.84
N ASN A 60 -8.22 -6.75 -15.14
CA ASN A 60 -7.45 -5.87 -16.02
C ASN A 60 -6.17 -5.34 -15.37
N ASP A 61 -6.09 -5.38 -14.03
CA ASP A 61 -4.94 -4.91 -13.28
C ASP A 61 -3.85 -5.98 -13.15
N LEU A 62 -4.10 -7.20 -13.61
CA LEU A 62 -3.23 -8.36 -13.44
C LEU A 62 -2.75 -8.87 -14.79
N ARG A 63 -1.48 -9.30 -14.85
CA ARG A 63 -0.97 -10.04 -16.00
C ARG A 63 0.17 -10.97 -15.59
N TRP A 64 0.35 -12.04 -16.35
CA TRP A 64 1.49 -12.93 -16.20
C TRP A 64 2.68 -12.41 -17.02
N LEU A 65 3.82 -12.22 -16.36
CA LEU A 65 5.07 -11.80 -17.01
C LEU A 65 6.13 -12.88 -16.86
N THR A 66 6.79 -13.22 -17.97
CA THR A 66 7.85 -14.24 -18.00
C THR A 66 9.13 -13.69 -17.37
N TRP A 67 9.62 -14.35 -16.33
CA TRP A 67 10.82 -13.95 -15.58
C TRP A 67 11.88 -15.07 -15.57
N PRO A 68 13.17 -14.77 -15.74
CA PRO A 68 14.24 -15.76 -15.53
C PRO A 68 14.23 -16.34 -14.12
N ILE A 69 14.24 -17.66 -13.96
CA ILE A 69 14.02 -18.34 -12.68
C ILE A 69 15.05 -17.96 -11.62
N GLY A 70 16.30 -17.71 -12.03
CA GLY A 70 17.39 -17.30 -11.14
C GLY A 70 17.29 -15.87 -10.62
N GLY A 71 16.37 -15.06 -11.17
CA GLY A 71 16.16 -13.66 -10.79
C GLY A 71 14.82 -13.40 -10.12
N VAL A 72 14.07 -14.44 -9.77
CA VAL A 72 12.74 -14.29 -9.15
C VAL A 72 12.89 -14.00 -7.65
N PRO A 73 12.42 -12.83 -7.17
CA PRO A 73 12.45 -12.51 -5.74
C PRO A 73 11.55 -13.46 -4.95
N GLY A 74 11.90 -13.74 -3.68
CA GLY A 74 11.05 -14.52 -2.79
C GLY A 74 9.71 -13.84 -2.50
N GLY A 75 8.66 -14.64 -2.35
CA GLY A 75 7.31 -14.19 -1.98
C GLY A 75 6.44 -13.68 -3.14
N VAL A 76 6.94 -13.72 -4.38
CA VAL A 76 6.12 -13.40 -5.56
C VAL A 76 5.26 -14.60 -5.97
N ILE A 77 4.14 -14.31 -6.63
CA ILE A 77 3.22 -15.35 -7.11
C ILE A 77 3.71 -15.89 -8.45
N ARG A 78 4.03 -17.18 -8.48
CA ARG A 78 4.45 -17.89 -9.68
C ARG A 78 3.34 -18.81 -10.20
N LYS A 79 3.21 -18.91 -11.52
CA LYS A 79 2.12 -19.65 -12.17
C LYS A 79 2.21 -21.16 -12.00
N ASP A 80 3.44 -21.68 -11.85
CA ASP A 80 3.73 -23.08 -11.55
C ASP A 80 3.30 -23.49 -10.14
N GLU A 81 3.38 -22.56 -9.17
CA GLU A 81 2.96 -22.81 -7.78
C GLU A 81 1.48 -22.50 -7.53
N ALA A 82 0.97 -21.43 -8.14
CA ALA A 82 -0.39 -20.93 -7.88
C ALA A 82 -1.08 -20.50 -9.20
N PRO A 83 -1.52 -21.46 -10.03
CA PRO A 83 -2.11 -21.17 -11.34
C PRO A 83 -3.45 -20.41 -11.24
N GLU A 84 -4.17 -20.56 -10.12
CA GLU A 84 -5.46 -19.93 -9.86
C GLU A 84 -5.35 -18.61 -9.07
N ALA A 85 -4.14 -18.12 -8.80
CA ALA A 85 -3.92 -16.93 -7.98
C ALA A 85 -4.59 -15.67 -8.54
N GLU A 86 -4.75 -15.57 -9.86
CA GLU A 86 -5.44 -14.45 -10.50
C GLU A 86 -6.90 -14.37 -10.02
N LYS A 87 -7.61 -15.51 -9.98
CA LYS A 87 -8.99 -15.57 -9.48
C LYS A 87 -9.08 -15.35 -7.97
N GLU A 88 -8.08 -15.79 -7.22
CA GLU A 88 -8.00 -15.58 -5.77
C GLU A 88 -7.85 -14.08 -5.42
N ILE A 89 -7.13 -13.34 -6.25
CA ILE A 89 -6.74 -11.94 -6.00
C ILE A 89 -7.78 -10.96 -6.50
N ILE A 90 -8.50 -11.28 -7.56
CA ILE A 90 -9.61 -10.45 -8.04
C ILE A 90 -10.62 -10.23 -6.90
N GLY A 91 -10.97 -8.96 -6.67
CA GLY A 91 -11.87 -8.53 -5.60
C GLY A 91 -11.18 -8.18 -4.27
N GLN A 92 -9.88 -8.48 -4.12
CA GLN A 92 -9.09 -7.99 -2.99
C GLN A 92 -8.77 -6.50 -3.15
N VAL A 93 -8.49 -5.82 -2.04
CA VAL A 93 -8.14 -4.38 -2.01
C VAL A 93 -6.66 -4.19 -1.75
N ALA A 94 -6.03 -3.28 -2.49
CA ALA A 94 -4.63 -2.93 -2.32
C ALA A 94 -4.40 -2.18 -0.99
N ARG A 95 -3.59 -2.75 -0.10
CA ARG A 95 -3.15 -2.14 1.16
C ARG A 95 -2.07 -1.09 0.96
N TYR A 96 -1.25 -1.27 -0.07
CA TYR A 96 -0.20 -0.36 -0.47
C TYR A 96 -0.34 -0.08 -1.96
N ALA A 97 0.16 1.05 -2.43
CA ALA A 97 0.26 1.30 -3.86
C ALA A 97 1.12 0.21 -4.52
N ILE A 98 0.64 -0.31 -5.65
CA ILE A 98 1.32 -1.29 -6.49
C ILE A 98 1.53 -0.64 -7.85
N LEU A 99 2.77 -0.54 -8.31
CA LEU A 99 3.08 0.11 -9.58
C LEU A 99 2.98 -0.88 -10.74
N GLY A 100 2.80 -0.37 -11.96
CA GLY A 100 2.81 -1.18 -13.18
C GLY A 100 4.09 -2.01 -13.30
N ALA A 101 3.93 -3.26 -13.73
CA ALA A 101 4.95 -4.30 -13.81
C ALA A 101 5.56 -4.75 -12.47
N GLU A 102 5.06 -4.25 -11.33
CA GLU A 102 5.48 -4.73 -10.03
C GLU A 102 4.92 -6.14 -9.75
N PRO A 103 5.71 -7.09 -9.22
CA PRO A 103 5.21 -8.38 -8.77
C PRO A 103 4.13 -8.25 -7.68
N ILE A 104 2.99 -8.90 -7.91
CA ILE A 104 1.93 -8.93 -6.92
C ILE A 104 2.37 -9.83 -5.76
N ARG A 105 2.15 -9.32 -4.55
CA ARG A 105 2.41 -10.05 -3.31
C ARG A 105 1.18 -10.04 -2.42
N ARG A 106 0.90 -11.17 -1.78
CA ARG A 106 -0.32 -11.33 -0.96
C ARG A 106 -0.36 -10.37 0.23
N GLU A 107 0.80 -10.04 0.79
CA GLU A 107 0.92 -9.08 1.89
C GLU A 107 0.54 -7.63 1.51
N LYS A 108 0.50 -7.31 0.22
CA LYS A 108 0.05 -6.02 -0.30
C LYS A 108 -1.46 -5.96 -0.55
N LEU A 109 -2.17 -7.06 -0.37
CA LEU A 109 -3.59 -7.20 -0.68
C LEU A 109 -4.37 -7.57 0.58
N ILE A 110 -5.64 -7.19 0.59
CA ILE A 110 -6.59 -7.45 1.68
C ILE A 110 -7.87 -8.05 1.09
N ARG A 111 -8.35 -9.14 1.69
CA ARG A 111 -9.63 -9.74 1.32
C ARG A 111 -10.80 -8.93 1.85
N THR A 112 -11.78 -8.65 0.99
CA THR A 112 -12.99 -7.86 1.29
C THR A 112 -14.22 -8.71 1.60
N ASP A 113 -14.16 -10.02 1.38
CA ASP A 113 -15.30 -10.95 1.44
C ASP A 113 -15.63 -11.48 2.86
N GLY A 114 -14.82 -11.15 3.87
CA GLY A 114 -14.98 -11.68 5.22
C GLY A 114 -15.65 -10.71 6.19
N THR A 115 -16.93 -10.95 6.54
CA THR A 115 -17.58 -10.38 7.75
C THR A 115 -16.85 -10.74 9.05
N GLY A 116 -15.88 -11.66 9.01
CA GLY A 116 -14.96 -12.00 10.10
C GLY A 116 -13.49 -11.58 9.90
N PHE A 117 -13.14 -10.87 8.81
CA PHE A 117 -11.75 -10.46 8.52
C PHE A 117 -11.22 -9.48 9.56
N LEU A 118 -12.03 -8.48 9.94
CA LEU A 118 -11.64 -7.53 10.99
C LEU A 118 -11.35 -8.27 12.30
N SER A 119 -12.15 -9.26 12.67
CA SER A 119 -11.93 -10.08 13.87
C SER A 119 -10.66 -10.94 13.80
N ALA A 120 -10.23 -11.34 12.60
CA ALA A 120 -9.05 -12.18 12.38
C ALA A 120 -7.73 -11.39 12.30
N VAL A 121 -7.79 -10.12 11.90
CA VAL A 121 -6.60 -9.25 11.74
C VAL A 121 -6.38 -8.33 12.95
N LEU A 122 -7.40 -8.18 13.79
CA LEU A 122 -7.30 -7.37 14.99
C LEU A 122 -6.35 -8.02 16.00
N PRO A 123 -5.34 -7.29 16.51
CA PRO A 123 -4.44 -7.82 17.52
C PRO A 123 -5.21 -8.26 18.78
N SER A 124 -4.70 -9.29 19.45
CA SER A 124 -5.25 -9.74 20.74
C SER A 124 -5.31 -8.55 21.71
N GLY A 125 -6.46 -8.34 22.34
CA GLY A 125 -6.68 -7.22 23.26
C GLY A 125 -7.22 -5.94 22.62
N MET A 126 -7.25 -5.83 21.29
CA MET A 126 -7.81 -4.66 20.59
C MET A 126 -9.29 -4.86 20.21
N ARG A 127 -9.99 -3.75 19.99
CA ARG A 127 -11.40 -3.66 19.54
C ARG A 127 -11.46 -2.76 18.30
N ALA A 128 -12.34 -3.09 17.36
CA ALA A 128 -12.63 -2.24 16.21
C ALA A 128 -13.87 -1.39 16.50
N VAL A 129 -13.74 -0.06 16.44
CA VAL A 129 -14.86 0.88 16.66
C VAL A 129 -15.04 1.77 15.45
N ALA A 130 -16.24 1.76 14.87
CA ALA A 130 -16.60 2.64 13.77
C ALA A 130 -17.11 3.98 14.30
N ILE A 131 -16.46 5.07 13.91
CA ILE A 131 -16.92 6.43 14.16
C ILE A 131 -17.50 7.04 12.89
N SER A 132 -18.52 7.86 13.04
CA SER A 132 -19.09 8.62 11.92
C SER A 132 -18.20 9.81 11.59
N THR A 133 -17.88 9.96 10.30
CA THR A 133 -17.18 11.12 9.75
C THR A 133 -18.11 11.90 8.82
N ASP A 134 -17.79 13.15 8.55
CA ASP A 134 -18.59 13.95 7.63
C ASP A 134 -18.30 13.56 6.18
N SER A 135 -19.33 13.49 5.34
CA SER A 135 -19.22 13.08 3.94
C SER A 135 -18.47 14.09 3.05
N ARG A 136 -17.99 15.21 3.62
CA ARG A 136 -17.22 16.24 2.93
C ARG A 136 -15.73 16.21 3.33
N GLY A 137 -15.34 15.28 4.20
CA GLY A 137 -13.95 15.08 4.62
C GLY A 137 -13.36 16.19 5.50
N ALA A 138 -14.16 17.19 5.92
CA ALA A 138 -13.66 18.27 6.77
C ALA A 138 -13.16 17.75 8.13
N ASN A 139 -13.76 16.65 8.59
CA ASN A 139 -13.43 15.98 9.84
C ASN A 139 -12.46 14.80 9.66
N THR A 140 -11.91 14.57 8.46
CA THR A 140 -11.03 13.44 8.11
C THR A 140 -9.81 13.92 7.33
N ALA A 141 -9.19 15.02 7.77
CA ALA A 141 -8.02 15.62 7.13
C ALA A 141 -8.18 15.84 5.61
N GLY A 142 -9.39 16.12 5.10
CA GLY A 142 -9.65 16.33 3.67
C GLY A 142 -9.68 15.05 2.82
N GLY A 143 -9.87 13.87 3.42
CA GLY A 143 -9.94 12.58 2.71
C GLY A 143 -8.58 11.92 2.45
N PHE A 144 -7.50 12.44 3.06
CA PHE A 144 -6.16 11.87 2.92
C PHE A 144 -5.84 10.72 3.88
N ILE A 145 -6.76 10.40 4.79
CA ILE A 145 -6.59 9.31 5.76
C ILE A 145 -6.83 7.98 5.06
N LEU A 146 -5.84 7.09 5.13
CA LEU A 146 -5.89 5.77 4.52
C LEU A 146 -5.91 4.66 5.58
N PRO A 147 -6.36 3.44 5.22
CA PRO A 147 -6.14 2.29 6.07
C PRO A 147 -4.67 2.14 6.45
N ASN A 148 -4.42 1.77 7.71
CA ASN A 148 -3.11 1.67 8.35
C ASN A 148 -2.45 3.01 8.78
N ASP A 149 -3.05 4.16 8.48
CA ASP A 149 -2.57 5.43 9.03
C ASP A 149 -2.80 5.55 10.53
N ARG A 150 -2.07 6.48 11.15
CA ARG A 150 -2.22 6.84 12.55
C ARG A 150 -2.87 8.21 12.68
N VAL A 151 -3.87 8.30 13.55
CA VAL A 151 -4.64 9.52 13.76
C VAL A 151 -4.75 9.84 15.25
N ASP A 152 -4.89 11.13 15.54
CA ASP A 152 -5.41 11.59 16.83
C ASP A 152 -6.91 11.86 16.67
N VAL A 153 -7.69 11.50 17.69
CA VAL A 153 -9.14 11.71 17.71
C VAL A 153 -9.44 12.94 18.54
N VAL A 154 -10.06 13.93 17.92
CA VAL A 154 -10.45 15.19 18.56
C VAL A 154 -11.96 15.20 18.74
N SER A 155 -12.42 15.45 19.97
CA SER A 155 -13.83 15.70 20.26
C SER A 155 -14.06 17.19 20.35
N THR A 156 -15.11 17.68 19.69
CA THR A 156 -15.60 19.04 19.83
C THR A 156 -17.01 19.01 20.40
N THR A 157 -17.20 19.64 21.55
CA THR A 157 -18.49 19.77 22.23
C THR A 157 -18.93 21.23 22.28
N ARG A 158 -20.24 21.45 22.36
CA ARG A 158 -20.80 22.79 22.58
C ARG A 158 -20.79 23.06 24.08
N GLY A 159 -20.18 24.16 24.48
CA GLY A 159 -20.24 24.65 25.86
C GLY A 159 -21.57 25.32 26.17
N ASP A 160 -21.85 25.51 27.46
CA ASP A 160 -23.05 26.22 27.87
C ASP A 160 -23.05 27.66 27.34
N PRO A 161 -24.21 28.15 26.86
CA PRO A 161 -24.31 29.51 26.33
C PRO A 161 -24.24 30.51 27.48
N ASP A 162 -23.04 30.99 27.77
CA ASP A 162 -22.85 32.09 28.71
C ASP A 162 -23.04 33.42 27.95
N GLY A 163 -24.09 34.17 28.30
CA GLY A 163 -24.37 35.49 27.73
C GLY A 163 -24.78 35.53 26.24
N GLY A 164 -25.22 34.40 25.66
CA GLY A 164 -25.76 34.36 24.29
C GLY A 164 -24.75 34.04 23.18
N ASN A 165 -23.48 33.84 23.51
CA ASN A 165 -22.49 33.33 22.55
C ASN A 165 -22.39 31.80 22.64
N GLN A 166 -22.49 31.12 21.48
CA GLN A 166 -22.18 29.70 21.42
C GLN A 166 -20.67 29.52 21.60
N SER A 167 -20.27 28.85 22.68
CA SER A 167 -18.88 28.45 22.89
C SER A 167 -18.68 27.00 22.43
N TYR A 168 -17.49 26.70 21.90
CA TYR A 168 -17.10 25.35 21.52
C TYR A 168 -15.80 25.01 22.24
N ALA A 169 -15.73 23.80 22.78
CA ALA A 169 -14.54 23.24 23.42
C ALA A 169 -14.08 22.03 22.61
N SER A 170 -12.80 22.01 22.26
CA SER A 170 -12.18 20.91 21.52
C SER A 170 -11.05 20.30 22.33
N GLU A 171 -11.02 18.97 22.43
CA GLU A 171 -9.97 18.23 23.12
C GLU A 171 -9.57 16.98 22.34
N THR A 172 -8.29 16.63 22.39
CA THR A 172 -7.79 15.34 21.86
C THR A 172 -8.07 14.25 22.88
N ILE A 173 -9.04 13.39 22.58
CA ILE A 173 -9.50 12.32 23.48
C ILE A 173 -8.67 11.04 23.34
N LEU A 174 -8.14 10.76 22.15
CA LEU A 174 -7.27 9.62 21.87
C LEU A 174 -6.11 10.05 20.96
N ARG A 175 -4.95 9.43 21.13
CA ARG A 175 -3.75 9.71 20.36
C ARG A 175 -3.17 8.45 19.74
N ASN A 176 -2.54 8.60 18.57
CA ASN A 176 -1.87 7.53 17.83
C ASN A 176 -2.71 6.28 17.54
N ILE A 177 -3.99 6.49 17.25
CA ILE A 177 -4.94 5.41 16.96
C ILE A 177 -4.77 4.95 15.52
N ARG A 178 -4.76 3.63 15.30
CA ARG A 178 -4.68 3.08 13.94
C ARG A 178 -6.04 3.17 13.26
N VAL A 179 -6.04 3.54 12.00
CA VAL A 179 -7.20 3.41 11.12
C VAL A 179 -7.17 2.02 10.49
N LEU A 180 -8.22 1.23 10.71
CA LEU A 180 -8.39 -0.09 10.12
C LEU A 180 -9.03 0.00 8.74
N ALA A 181 -10.02 0.88 8.59
CA ALA A 181 -10.74 1.07 7.34
C ALA A 181 -11.39 2.46 7.28
N ILE A 182 -11.53 2.99 6.08
CA ILE A 182 -12.40 4.13 5.76
C ILE A 182 -13.45 3.62 4.79
N GLY A 183 -14.71 3.98 4.99
CA GLY A 183 -15.79 3.50 4.15
C GLY A 183 -17.00 4.41 4.14
N GLN A 184 -17.88 4.16 3.18
CA GLN A 184 -19.18 4.80 3.11
C GLN A 184 -20.21 3.93 3.82
N ASN A 185 -21.03 4.56 4.66
CA ASN A 185 -22.21 3.93 5.21
C ASN A 185 -23.29 3.96 4.13
N VAL A 186 -23.64 2.79 3.62
CA VAL A 186 -24.63 2.62 2.56
C VAL A 186 -25.86 1.95 3.18
N GLN A 187 -27.00 2.64 3.11
CA GLN A 187 -28.29 2.08 3.51
C GLN A 187 -29.13 1.81 2.27
N GLU A 188 -29.82 0.67 2.27
CA GLU A 188 -30.80 0.37 1.24
C GLU A 188 -32.14 1.00 1.63
N ARG A 189 -32.59 1.98 0.84
CA ARG A 189 -33.90 2.60 1.00
C ARG A 189 -34.70 2.31 -0.27
N ASN A 190 -35.81 1.58 -0.14
CA ASN A 190 -36.71 1.24 -1.24
C ASN A 190 -36.03 0.50 -2.41
N GLY A 191 -35.05 -0.37 -2.14
CA GLY A 191 -34.30 -1.10 -3.17
C GLY A 191 -33.17 -0.31 -3.82
N GLU A 192 -32.95 0.94 -3.41
CA GLU A 192 -31.86 1.78 -3.87
C GLU A 192 -30.79 1.94 -2.78
N LYS A 193 -29.52 1.75 -3.15
CA LYS A 193 -28.38 1.92 -2.26
C LYS A 193 -28.04 3.41 -2.15
N VAL A 194 -28.32 4.01 -1.00
CA VAL A 194 -28.04 5.42 -0.72
C VAL A 194 -26.88 5.52 0.26
N VAL A 195 -25.85 6.30 -0.10
CA VAL A 195 -24.76 6.66 0.82
C VAL A 195 -25.31 7.65 1.84
N VAL A 196 -25.40 7.22 3.10
CA VAL A 196 -25.94 8.01 4.22
C VAL A 196 -24.85 8.70 5.04
N GLY A 197 -23.58 8.37 4.83
CA GLY A 197 -22.45 9.02 5.50
C GLY A 197 -21.13 8.31 5.25
N GLU A 198 -20.08 8.79 5.89
CA GLU A 198 -18.77 8.15 5.90
C GLU A 198 -18.45 7.66 7.30
N THR A 199 -17.64 6.61 7.38
CA THR A 199 -17.18 6.04 8.63
C THR A 199 -15.68 5.74 8.59
N ALA A 200 -15.05 5.95 9.73
CA ALA A 200 -13.69 5.49 9.97
C ALA A 200 -13.74 4.40 11.05
N THR A 201 -13.14 3.24 10.77
CA THR A 201 -13.01 2.14 11.72
C THR A 201 -11.65 2.23 12.38
N LEU A 202 -11.62 2.36 13.70
CA LEU A 202 -10.42 2.57 14.50
C LEU A 202 -10.06 1.32 15.30
N GLU A 203 -8.76 1.04 15.43
CA GLU A 203 -8.18 0.02 16.32
C GLU A 203 -7.97 0.63 17.71
N VAL A 204 -8.72 0.19 18.71
CA VAL A 204 -8.70 0.79 20.06
C VAL A 204 -8.64 -0.24 21.18
N ASP A 205 -8.12 0.19 22.33
CA ASP A 205 -8.14 -0.60 23.56
C ASP A 205 -9.53 -0.68 24.19
N PRO A 206 -9.80 -1.65 25.09
CA PRO A 206 -11.12 -1.83 25.69
C PRO A 206 -11.62 -0.60 26.45
N GLY A 207 -10.72 0.08 27.17
CA GLY A 207 -11.05 1.30 27.92
C GLY A 207 -11.36 2.49 27.00
N GLN A 208 -10.76 2.52 25.80
CA GLN A 208 -10.96 3.59 24.83
C GLN A 208 -12.31 3.47 24.10
N VAL A 209 -12.92 2.28 24.08
CA VAL A 209 -14.26 2.06 23.50
C VAL A 209 -15.30 2.95 24.18
N ALA A 210 -15.29 3.00 25.51
CA ALA A 210 -16.24 3.81 26.28
C ALA A 210 -16.06 5.32 26.01
N ILE A 211 -14.80 5.78 25.91
CA ILE A 211 -14.45 7.17 25.63
C ILE A 211 -14.99 7.59 24.25
N LEU A 212 -14.77 6.77 23.21
CA LEU A 212 -15.29 7.04 21.87
C LEU A 212 -16.82 7.03 21.84
N ALA A 213 -17.45 6.04 22.47
CA ALA A 213 -18.90 5.92 22.49
C ALA A 213 -19.56 7.13 23.18
N GLN A 214 -18.99 7.60 24.29
CA GLN A 214 -19.44 8.80 24.97
C GLN A 214 -19.25 10.05 24.10
N ALA A 215 -18.05 10.23 23.55
CA ALA A 215 -17.72 11.42 22.77
C ALA A 215 -18.56 11.54 21.49
N GLN A 216 -18.92 10.42 20.85
CA GLN A 216 -19.85 10.39 19.71
C GLN A 216 -21.27 10.83 20.08
N LYS A 217 -21.68 10.66 21.34
CA LYS A 217 -23.01 11.07 21.81
C LYS A 217 -23.04 12.52 22.27
N SER A 218 -21.93 13.02 22.82
CA SER A 218 -21.86 14.37 23.40
C SER A 218 -21.37 15.45 22.44
N GLY A 219 -20.79 15.09 21.29
CA GLY A 219 -20.26 16.06 20.34
C GLY A 219 -19.91 15.48 18.98
N THR A 220 -19.11 16.24 18.23
CA THR A 220 -18.61 15.85 16.92
C THR A 220 -17.17 15.36 17.06
N LEU A 221 -16.85 14.24 16.40
CA LEU A 221 -15.49 13.74 16.30
C LEU A 221 -14.83 14.18 14.99
N SER A 222 -13.56 14.53 15.07
CA SER A 222 -12.68 14.72 13.92
C SER A 222 -11.38 13.95 14.09
N LEU A 223 -10.79 13.57 12.97
CA LEU A 223 -9.55 12.83 12.87
C LEU A 223 -8.44 13.75 12.37
N ALA A 224 -7.38 13.85 13.16
CA ALA A 224 -6.15 14.53 12.77
C ALA A 224 -5.12 13.50 12.34
N LEU A 225 -4.74 13.52 11.06
CA LEU A 225 -3.72 12.62 10.50
C LEU A 225 -2.35 12.93 11.12
N ARG A 226 -1.68 11.91 11.66
CA ARG A 226 -0.32 12.04 12.19
C ARG A 226 0.69 11.92 11.04
N SER A 227 1.79 12.65 11.17
CA SER A 227 2.92 12.47 10.25
C SER A 227 3.49 11.06 10.41
N LEU A 228 4.08 10.51 9.33
CA LEU A 228 4.73 9.20 9.38
C LEU A 228 5.88 9.13 10.39
N LYS A 229 6.50 10.27 10.72
CA LYS A 229 7.58 10.34 11.71
C LYS A 229 7.03 10.20 13.13
N ASP A 230 5.92 10.88 13.44
CA ASP A 230 5.31 10.87 14.78
C ASP A 230 4.51 9.59 15.04
N ALA A 231 4.01 8.96 13.98
CA ALA A 231 3.27 7.70 14.01
C ALA A 231 4.05 6.55 14.66
N ASN A 232 5.39 6.57 14.58
CA ASN A 232 6.27 5.56 15.17
C ASN A 232 6.59 5.79 16.65
N GLU A 233 6.17 6.92 17.23
CA GLU A 233 6.33 7.15 18.66
C GLU A 233 5.18 6.51 19.44
N PRO A 234 5.45 5.81 20.56
CA PRO A 234 4.40 5.27 21.41
C PRO A 234 3.44 6.40 21.85
N ALA A 235 2.13 6.12 21.83
CA ALA A 235 1.19 7.06 22.43
C ALA A 235 1.56 7.29 23.90
N PRO A 236 1.61 8.54 24.38
CA PRO A 236 1.65 8.77 25.81
C PRO A 236 0.40 8.11 26.44
N PRO A 237 0.50 7.59 27.68
CA PRO A 237 -0.63 6.98 28.37
C PRO A 237 -1.82 7.97 28.36
N SER A 238 -3.03 7.45 28.11
CA SER A 238 -4.21 8.31 28.02
C SER A 238 -4.38 9.07 29.34
N SER A 239 -4.78 10.33 29.24
CA SER A 239 -4.95 11.25 30.38
C SER A 239 -6.02 10.81 31.40
N ALA A 240 -6.61 9.62 31.25
CA ALA A 240 -7.50 9.03 32.24
C ALA A 240 -6.83 8.82 33.61
N ASP A 241 -5.49 8.74 33.65
CA ASP A 241 -4.70 8.66 34.88
C ASP A 241 -4.15 10.02 35.37
N SER A 242 -4.55 11.13 34.77
CA SER A 242 -4.27 12.47 35.29
C SER A 242 -5.16 12.76 36.51
N ALA A 243 -4.91 12.03 37.61
CA ALA A 243 -5.39 12.40 38.92
C ALA A 243 -4.85 13.80 39.23
N LEU A 244 -5.73 14.81 39.13
CA LEU A 244 -5.47 16.17 39.57
C LEU A 244 -5.07 16.11 41.06
N THR A 245 -3.77 16.21 41.31
CA THR A 245 -3.23 16.28 42.67
C THR A 245 -3.43 17.72 43.15
N LEU A 246 -4.53 17.94 43.88
CA LEU A 246 -4.81 19.23 44.49
C LEU A 246 -3.95 19.37 45.75
N VAL A 247 -2.85 20.11 45.65
CA VAL A 247 -2.06 20.47 46.84
C VAL A 247 -2.71 21.68 47.50
N ARG A 248 -3.47 21.44 48.57
CA ARG A 248 -4.00 22.51 49.43
C ARG A 248 -3.28 22.43 50.77
N TYR A 249 -2.55 23.49 51.14
CA TYR A 249 -1.84 23.61 52.42
C TYR A 249 -0.87 22.45 52.76
N GLY A 250 -0.18 21.90 51.75
CA GLY A 250 0.86 20.88 51.97
C GLY A 250 0.35 19.46 52.27
N VAL A 251 -0.95 19.20 52.15
CA VAL A 251 -1.52 17.85 52.27
C VAL A 251 -1.91 17.35 50.88
N ILE A 252 -1.39 16.17 50.51
CA ILE A 252 -1.69 15.50 49.24
C ILE A 252 -2.99 14.71 49.42
N THR A 253 -4.11 15.24 48.97
CA THR A 253 -5.37 14.48 48.88
C THR A 253 -5.62 14.04 47.45
N LYS A 254 -5.73 12.71 47.23
CA LYS A 254 -6.24 12.15 45.98
C LYS A 254 -7.72 12.44 45.88
N SER A 255 -8.09 13.44 45.08
CA SER A 255 -9.48 13.71 44.77
C SER A 255 -9.98 12.71 43.72
N VAL A 256 -10.79 11.75 44.13
CA VAL A 256 -11.72 11.06 43.23
C VAL A 256 -12.86 12.05 42.98
N LYS A 257 -13.01 12.55 41.75
CA LYS A 257 -14.05 13.53 41.42
C LYS A 257 -15.42 12.81 41.25
N PRO A 258 -16.54 13.42 41.69
CA PRO A 258 -17.91 12.90 41.64
C PRO A 258 -18.41 12.52 40.24
#